data_AF-A0A8T5U767-F1
#
_entry.id   AF-A0A8T5U767-F1
#
_cell.length_a   1.000
_cell.length_b   1.000
_cell.length_c   1.000
_cell.angle_alpha   90.00
_cell.angle_beta   90.00
_cell.angle_gamma   90.00
#
_symmetry.space_group_name_H-M   'P 1'
#
loop_
_entity.id
_entity.type
_entity.pdbx_description
1 polymer ?
#
loop_
_entity_poly.entity_id
_entity_poly.type
_entity_poly.pdbx_seq_one_letter_code
_entity_poly.pdbx_strand_id
1 'polypeptide(L)'
;NKESFCVIEDNQELVEDLINSSCPVVVGDPTETINLEYANIKRAKEVFIGIDDARIAIICTEKIRKVNRECPIYVRAFEDHVQDYLKQPPLNAISFSTSKWAMDGIRGWIKGKKGNAIVIGRDTLTHRIAYNISLQSDREVFLFDDEHDGIEFSVNDRLHFVEEFACYLSDLQAHVNLEDVTQVFICWKRDSEFDESLYLTSKLRLRYPHIEIFVRIFDEELLGLVENYKAKTFSTSSNAFKMLQKQVPSYSAIAPKFDE
;
A
#
# COMPACT_ATOMS: atom_id res chain seq x y z
N ASN A 1 3.05 12.29 30.82
CA ASN A 1 2.83 11.75 29.47
C ASN A 1 1.68 10.78 29.50
N LYS A 2 0.53 11.16 28.94
CA LYS A 2 -0.70 10.35 28.96
C LYS A 2 -0.81 9.38 27.78
N GLU A 3 0.01 9.55 26.73
CA GLU A 3 0.07 8.63 25.59
C GLU A 3 1.26 7.67 25.72
N SER A 4 1.03 6.40 25.40
CA SER A 4 2.01 5.31 25.55
C SER A 4 2.87 5.08 24.29
N PHE A 5 2.93 6.04 23.37
CA PHE A 5 3.67 5.95 22.11
C PHE A 5 4.51 7.20 21.85
N CYS A 6 5.47 7.08 20.93
CA CYS A 6 6.27 8.18 20.40
C CYS A 6 6.44 7.95 18.90
N VAL A 7 6.32 9.01 18.10
CA VAL A 7 6.56 8.98 16.65
C VAL A 7 7.93 9.60 16.36
N ILE A 8 8.65 9.06 15.37
CA ILE A 8 9.85 9.68 14.80
C ILE A 8 9.54 9.93 13.33
N GLU A 9 9.68 11.17 12.88
CA GLU A 9 9.41 11.59 11.51
C GLU A 9 10.40 12.68 11.12
N ASP A 10 10.99 12.62 9.92
CA ASP A 10 11.99 13.60 9.50
C ASP A 10 11.34 14.85 8.88
N ASN A 11 10.13 14.72 8.34
CA ASN A 11 9.33 15.81 7.84
C ASN A 11 8.32 16.33 8.87
N GLN A 12 8.62 17.50 9.46
CA GLN A 12 7.76 18.14 10.45
C GLN A 12 6.31 18.34 9.98
N GLU A 13 6.08 18.63 8.69
CA GLU A 13 4.74 18.89 8.16
C GLU A 13 3.82 17.67 8.30
N LEU A 14 4.36 16.45 8.23
CA LEU A 14 3.60 15.21 8.33
C LEU A 14 3.12 14.88 9.76
N VAL A 15 3.65 15.58 10.77
CA VAL A 15 3.36 15.33 12.20
C VAL A 15 2.92 16.60 12.92
N GLU A 16 2.59 17.66 12.19
CA GLU A 16 2.19 18.94 12.76
C GLU A 16 0.91 18.82 13.60
N ASP A 17 -0.04 18.00 13.16
CA ASP A 17 -1.27 17.67 13.89
C ASP A 17 -0.98 16.97 15.24
N LEU A 18 -0.03 16.03 15.26
CA LEU A 18 0.42 15.34 16.47
C LEU A 18 1.12 16.31 17.43
N ILE A 19 1.98 17.18 16.91
CA ILE A 19 2.65 18.22 17.70
C ILE A 19 1.63 19.18 18.31
N ASN A 20 0.67 19.66 17.51
CA ASN A 20 -0.41 20.53 17.96
C ASN A 20 -1.31 19.86 19.01
N SER A 21 -1.47 18.54 18.90
CA SER A 21 -2.20 17.71 19.87
C SER A 21 -1.38 17.35 21.11
N SER A 22 -0.15 17.86 21.24
CA SER A 22 0.79 17.54 22.33
C SER A 22 1.13 16.05 22.44
N CYS A 23 1.09 15.32 21.32
CA CYS A 23 1.56 13.95 21.24
C CYS A 23 3.10 13.89 21.27
N PRO A 24 3.72 12.83 21.83
CA PRO A 24 5.17 12.68 21.81
C PRO A 24 5.70 12.43 20.38
N VAL A 25 6.47 13.38 19.86
CA VAL A 25 7.07 13.33 18.52
C VAL A 25 8.54 13.72 18.60
N VAL A 26 9.40 13.01 17.87
CA VAL A 26 10.79 13.39 17.60
C VAL A 26 10.87 13.74 16.12
N VAL A 27 11.11 15.02 15.82
CA VAL A 27 11.33 15.47 14.44
C VAL A 27 12.81 15.30 14.10
N GLY A 28 13.12 14.38 13.18
CA GLY A 28 14.49 14.11 12.72
C GLY A 28 14.65 12.74 12.07
N ASP A 29 15.80 12.54 11.40
CA ASP A 29 16.12 11.30 10.69
C ASP A 29 16.10 10.08 11.65
N PRO A 30 15.23 9.07 11.42
CA PRO A 30 15.12 7.89 12.28
C PRO A 30 16.34 6.98 12.23
N THR A 31 17.22 7.17 11.25
CA THR A 31 18.52 6.50 11.21
C THR A 31 19.50 7.11 12.19
N GLU A 32 19.31 8.30 12.74
CA GLU A 32 20.25 8.87 13.70
C GLU A 32 20.05 8.32 15.12
N THR A 33 21.13 7.86 15.75
CA THR A 33 21.07 7.29 17.11
C THR A 33 20.50 8.26 18.14
N ILE A 34 20.79 9.56 17.99
CA ILE A 34 20.30 10.59 18.90
C ILE A 34 18.77 10.70 18.89
N ASN A 35 18.15 10.55 17.72
CA ASN A 35 16.68 10.59 17.57
C ASN A 35 16.03 9.34 18.18
N LEU A 36 16.66 8.17 18.03
CA LEU A 36 16.24 6.94 18.71
C LEU A 36 16.36 7.05 20.25
N GLU A 37 17.38 7.75 20.75
CA GLU A 37 17.54 8.03 22.18
C GLU A 37 16.47 8.98 22.70
N TYR A 38 16.16 10.06 21.97
CA TYR A 38 15.07 10.97 22.31
C TYR A 38 13.70 10.29 22.31
N ALA A 39 13.48 9.31 21.42
CA ALA A 39 12.29 8.47 21.41
C ALA A 39 12.29 7.38 22.50
N ASN A 40 13.33 7.31 23.35
CA ASN A 40 13.47 6.36 24.45
C ASN A 40 13.39 4.89 24.00
N ILE A 41 13.96 4.56 22.83
CA ILE A 41 13.93 3.23 22.22
C ILE A 41 14.45 2.13 23.16
N LYS A 42 15.43 2.44 24.03
CA LYS A 42 15.97 1.50 25.02
C LYS A 42 14.90 0.90 25.95
N ARG A 43 13.81 1.62 26.20
CA ARG A 43 12.70 1.19 27.05
C ARG A 43 11.41 0.92 26.26
N ALA A 44 11.46 1.04 24.93
CA ALA A 44 10.31 0.73 24.09
C ALA A 44 9.91 -0.74 24.26
N LYS A 45 8.61 -0.97 24.43
CA LYS A 45 8.03 -2.31 24.54
C LYS A 45 8.04 -3.03 23.19
N GLU A 46 7.80 -2.28 22.13
CA GLU A 46 7.74 -2.73 20.75
C GLU A 46 8.00 -1.52 19.84
N VAL A 47 8.44 -1.77 18.61
CA VAL A 47 8.70 -0.73 17.62
C VAL A 47 8.02 -1.09 16.30
N PHE A 48 7.39 -0.12 15.66
CA PHE A 48 6.80 -0.24 14.32
C PHE A 48 7.56 0.66 13.36
N ILE A 49 8.07 0.09 12.27
CA ILE A 49 8.76 0.80 11.19
C ILE A 49 7.85 0.74 9.96
N GLY A 50 7.21 1.88 9.67
CA GLY A 50 6.27 2.03 8.56
C GLY A 50 6.85 2.63 7.28
N ILE A 51 8.17 2.83 7.24
CA ILE A 51 8.93 3.53 6.17
C ILE A 51 8.95 2.70 4.87
N ASP A 52 8.86 3.38 3.73
CA ASP A 52 8.79 2.76 2.41
C ASP A 52 10.17 2.40 1.84
N ASP A 53 11.21 3.16 2.18
CA ASP A 53 12.59 2.86 1.77
C ASP A 53 13.15 1.69 2.60
N ALA A 54 13.31 0.54 1.93
CA ALA A 54 13.85 -0.67 2.53
C ALA A 54 15.23 -0.49 3.17
N ARG A 55 16.09 0.38 2.61
CA ARG A 55 17.43 0.64 3.16
C ARG A 55 17.33 1.39 4.47
N ILE A 56 16.48 2.42 4.53
CA ILE A 56 16.21 3.17 5.76
C ILE A 56 15.62 2.23 6.82
N ALA A 57 14.65 1.40 6.45
CA ALA A 57 14.03 0.43 7.35
C ALA A 57 15.05 -0.57 7.93
N ILE A 58 15.96 -1.08 7.10
CA ILE A 58 17.06 -1.97 7.53
C ILE A 58 17.99 -1.24 8.52
N ILE A 59 18.46 -0.04 8.18
CA ILE A 59 19.37 0.74 9.03
C ILE A 59 18.72 1.04 10.39
N CYS A 60 17.45 1.46 10.38
CA CYS A 60 16.69 1.69 11.60
C CYS A 60 16.61 0.41 12.45
N THR A 61 16.26 -0.72 11.82
CA THR A 61 16.17 -2.03 12.50
C THR A 61 17.49 -2.41 13.17
N GLU A 62 18.62 -2.27 12.46
CA GLU A 62 19.95 -2.53 13.00
C GLU A 62 20.27 -1.67 14.23
N LYS A 63 19.99 -0.36 14.13
CA LYS A 63 20.30 0.59 15.21
C LYS A 63 19.40 0.39 16.42
N ILE A 64 18.10 0.16 16.21
CA ILE A 64 17.15 -0.20 17.27
C ILE A 64 17.62 -1.47 17.97
N ARG A 65 17.98 -2.53 17.24
CA ARG A 65 18.43 -3.81 17.83
C ARG A 65 19.72 -3.67 18.64
N LYS A 66 20.62 -2.74 18.28
CA LYS A 66 21.82 -2.42 19.07
C LYS A 66 21.49 -1.77 20.42
N VAL A 67 20.45 -0.94 20.46
CA VAL A 67 20.02 -0.19 21.65
C VAL A 67 19.07 -1.01 22.53
N ASN A 68 18.16 -1.76 21.91
CA ASN A 68 17.15 -2.60 22.55
C ASN A 68 17.17 -3.99 21.92
N ARG A 69 17.87 -4.92 22.58
CA ARG A 69 18.14 -6.27 22.05
C ARG A 69 16.92 -7.18 22.03
N GLU A 70 15.92 -6.92 22.85
CA GLU A 70 14.82 -7.86 23.11
C GLU A 70 13.46 -7.35 22.60
N CYS A 71 13.30 -6.06 22.30
CA CYS A 71 12.00 -5.58 21.84
C CYS A 71 11.60 -6.20 20.49
N PRO A 72 10.32 -6.56 20.31
CA PRO A 72 9.77 -6.84 18.99
C PRO A 72 9.90 -5.62 18.09
N ILE A 73 10.34 -5.84 16.85
CA ILE A 73 10.43 -4.82 15.82
C ILE A 73 9.58 -5.29 14.65
N TYR A 74 8.48 -4.58 14.38
CA TYR A 74 7.59 -4.82 13.26
C TYR A 74 8.01 -3.92 12.11
N VAL A 75 8.34 -4.48 10.95
CA VAL A 75 8.93 -3.72 9.85
C VAL A 75 8.13 -3.93 8.58
N ARG A 76 7.68 -2.84 7.97
CA ARG A 76 7.09 -2.90 6.63
C ARG A 76 8.20 -3.16 5.61
N ALA A 77 8.06 -4.24 4.85
CA ALA A 77 8.98 -4.58 3.77
C ALA A 77 8.22 -5.26 2.64
N PHE A 78 8.43 -4.81 1.41
CA PHE A 78 7.67 -5.29 0.26
C PHE A 78 8.31 -6.50 -0.40
N GLU A 79 9.62 -6.48 -0.55
CA GLU A 79 10.39 -7.50 -1.24
C GLU A 79 10.70 -8.69 -0.32
N ASP A 80 10.55 -9.91 -0.85
CA ASP A 80 10.74 -11.14 -0.06
C ASP A 80 12.18 -11.27 0.45
N HIS A 81 13.18 -10.89 -0.34
CA HIS A 81 14.58 -10.95 0.08
C HIS A 81 14.90 -9.99 1.23
N VAL A 82 14.27 -8.81 1.27
CA VAL A 82 14.40 -7.85 2.39
C VAL A 82 13.73 -8.41 3.64
N GLN A 83 12.53 -8.98 3.50
CA GLN A 83 11.83 -9.64 4.61
C GLN A 83 12.65 -10.80 5.19
N ASP A 84 13.28 -11.61 4.34
CA ASP A 84 14.10 -12.73 4.77
C ASP A 84 15.37 -12.27 5.49
N TYR A 85 16.00 -11.20 5.01
CA TYR A 85 17.13 -10.56 5.69
C TYR A 85 16.75 -10.05 7.08
N LEU A 86 15.64 -9.31 7.21
CA LEU A 86 15.16 -8.74 8.48
C LEU A 86 14.86 -9.81 9.54
N LYS A 87 14.44 -11.01 9.13
CA LYS A 87 14.16 -12.13 10.05
C LYS A 87 15.42 -12.80 10.59
N GLN A 88 16.56 -12.68 9.92
CA GLN A 88 17.79 -13.36 10.36
C GLN A 88 18.35 -12.75 11.66
N PRO A 89 19.04 -13.54 12.49
CA PRO A 89 19.86 -12.99 13.57
C PRO A 89 20.95 -12.03 13.02
N PRO A 90 21.27 -10.95 13.75
CA PRO A 90 20.75 -10.58 15.06
C PRO A 90 19.44 -9.77 15.02
N LEU A 91 18.92 -9.42 13.84
CA LEU A 91 17.79 -8.50 13.69
C LEU A 91 16.49 -9.07 14.24
N ASN A 92 16.18 -10.32 13.89
CA ASN A 92 14.98 -11.04 14.36
C ASN A 92 13.70 -10.18 14.29
N ALA A 93 13.56 -9.37 13.23
CA ALA A 93 12.42 -8.49 13.04
C ALA A 93 11.23 -9.25 12.43
N ILE A 94 10.04 -8.77 12.75
CA ILE A 94 8.77 -9.30 12.27
C ILE A 94 8.36 -8.46 11.05
N SER A 95 8.68 -8.94 9.86
CA SER A 95 8.38 -8.22 8.64
C SER A 95 6.94 -8.43 8.16
N PHE A 96 6.28 -7.38 7.69
CA PHE A 96 4.95 -7.46 7.08
C PHE A 96 4.88 -6.67 5.77
N SER A 97 3.91 -7.03 4.91
CA SER A 97 3.73 -6.42 3.59
C SER A 97 2.26 -6.08 3.35
N THR A 98 1.96 -4.79 3.25
CA THR A 98 0.60 -4.30 2.98
C THR A 98 0.16 -4.63 1.55
N SER A 99 1.08 -4.61 0.59
CA SER A 99 0.82 -5.03 -0.79
C SER A 99 0.53 -6.53 -0.90
N LYS A 100 1.12 -7.36 -0.02
CA LYS A 100 0.74 -8.78 0.11
C LYS A 100 -0.72 -8.94 0.51
N TRP A 101 -1.13 -8.27 1.58
CA TRP A 101 -2.52 -8.31 2.05
C TRP A 101 -3.51 -7.78 1.02
N ALA A 102 -3.18 -6.69 0.31
CA ALA A 102 -4.02 -6.16 -0.76
C ALA A 102 -4.24 -7.20 -1.87
N MET A 103 -3.17 -7.85 -2.32
CA MET A 103 -3.27 -8.85 -3.38
C MET A 103 -4.00 -10.12 -2.98
N ASP A 104 -3.99 -10.51 -1.71
CA ASP A 104 -4.78 -11.66 -1.27
C ASP A 104 -6.29 -11.40 -1.44
N GLY A 105 -6.74 -10.15 -1.24
CA GLY A 105 -8.10 -9.73 -1.59
C GLY A 105 -8.35 -9.73 -3.10
N ILE A 106 -7.43 -9.15 -3.88
CA ILE A 106 -7.54 -9.05 -5.34
C ILE A 106 -7.57 -10.43 -6.01
N ARG A 107 -6.79 -11.39 -5.52
CA ARG A 107 -6.81 -12.79 -5.98
C ARG A 107 -8.21 -13.38 -5.91
N GLY A 108 -8.98 -13.07 -4.88
CA GLY A 108 -10.38 -13.47 -4.77
C GLY A 108 -11.27 -12.87 -5.86
N TRP A 109 -11.03 -11.61 -6.24
CA TRP A 109 -11.82 -10.90 -7.25
C TRP A 109 -11.50 -11.27 -8.69
N ILE A 110 -10.25 -11.65 -8.97
CA ILE A 110 -9.82 -12.01 -10.34
C ILE A 110 -10.04 -13.49 -10.65
N LYS A 111 -10.23 -14.34 -9.63
CA LYS A 111 -10.34 -15.80 -9.81
C LYS A 111 -11.54 -16.17 -10.68
N GLY A 112 -11.28 -16.88 -11.77
CA GLY A 112 -12.31 -17.40 -12.67
C GLY A 112 -13.01 -16.34 -13.52
N LYS A 113 -12.51 -15.10 -13.53
CA LYS A 113 -12.98 -14.04 -14.41
C LYS A 113 -12.45 -14.26 -15.82
N LYS A 114 -13.24 -13.86 -16.81
CA LYS A 114 -12.91 -13.90 -18.24
C LYS A 114 -12.99 -12.51 -18.84
N GLY A 115 -12.44 -12.33 -20.04
CA GLY A 115 -12.42 -11.05 -20.73
C GLY A 115 -11.27 -10.16 -20.26
N ASN A 116 -11.13 -9.02 -20.94
CA ASN A 116 -9.98 -8.16 -20.81
C ASN A 116 -10.00 -7.40 -19.48
N ALA A 117 -8.81 -7.03 -19.02
CA ALA A 117 -8.63 -6.20 -17.83
C ALA A 117 -7.84 -4.94 -18.17
N ILE A 118 -8.21 -3.85 -17.52
CA ILE A 118 -7.40 -2.63 -17.51
C ILE A 118 -6.85 -2.45 -16.11
N VAL A 119 -5.58 -2.08 -16.02
CA VAL A 119 -4.90 -1.74 -14.79
C VAL A 119 -4.23 -0.39 -15.00
N ILE A 120 -4.42 0.55 -14.08
CA ILE A 120 -3.98 1.93 -14.22
C ILE A 120 -3.19 2.32 -12.97
N GLY A 121 -1.97 2.83 -13.13
CA GLY A 121 -1.13 3.27 -12.02
C GLY A 121 0.35 2.87 -12.18
N ARG A 122 1.21 3.49 -11.36
CA ARG A 122 2.67 3.50 -11.57
C ARG A 122 3.45 2.61 -10.61
N ASP A 123 2.78 2.01 -9.64
CA ASP A 123 3.47 1.40 -8.50
C ASP A 123 3.57 -0.12 -8.55
N THR A 124 4.40 -0.69 -7.67
CA THR A 124 4.66 -2.13 -7.63
C THR A 124 3.40 -2.96 -7.40
N LEU A 125 2.42 -2.46 -6.62
CA LEU A 125 1.15 -3.15 -6.45
C LEU A 125 0.39 -3.21 -7.78
N THR A 126 0.33 -2.10 -8.50
CA THR A 126 -0.33 -1.97 -9.81
C THR A 126 0.24 -2.97 -10.81
N HIS A 127 1.57 -2.98 -10.96
CA HIS A 127 2.27 -3.91 -11.83
C HIS A 127 2.02 -5.37 -11.45
N ARG A 128 2.01 -5.66 -10.14
CA ARG A 128 1.74 -7.00 -9.64
C ARG A 128 0.30 -7.43 -9.89
N ILE A 129 -0.68 -6.52 -9.85
CA ILE A 129 -2.07 -6.79 -10.26
C ILE A 129 -2.09 -7.17 -11.73
N ALA A 130 -1.52 -6.33 -12.59
CA ALA A 130 -1.51 -6.55 -14.04
C ALA A 130 -0.86 -7.89 -14.41
N TYR A 131 0.32 -8.15 -13.84
CA TYR A 131 1.02 -9.42 -14.02
C TYR A 131 0.18 -10.62 -13.55
N ASN A 132 -0.40 -10.59 -12.35
CA ASN A 132 -1.20 -11.71 -11.84
C ASN A 132 -2.44 -11.99 -12.70
N ILE A 133 -3.06 -10.96 -13.28
CA ILE A 133 -4.20 -11.14 -14.18
C ILE A 133 -3.73 -11.77 -15.51
N SER A 134 -2.61 -11.30 -16.04
CA SER A 134 -2.06 -11.75 -17.32
C SER A 134 -1.62 -13.23 -17.33
N LEU A 135 -1.45 -13.85 -16.16
CA LEU A 135 -1.19 -15.28 -16.03
C LEU A 135 -2.43 -16.16 -16.30
N GLN A 136 -3.63 -15.59 -16.35
CA GLN A 136 -4.86 -16.34 -16.57
C GLN A 136 -5.06 -16.60 -18.08
N SER A 137 -5.48 -17.83 -18.44
CA SER A 137 -5.92 -18.14 -19.80
C SER A 137 -7.20 -17.37 -20.12
N ASP A 138 -7.26 -16.76 -21.31
CA ASP A 138 -8.42 -16.02 -21.85
C ASP A 138 -8.60 -14.57 -21.36
N ARG A 139 -7.49 -13.89 -21.03
CA ARG A 139 -7.50 -12.48 -20.64
C ARG A 139 -6.33 -11.73 -21.24
N GLU A 140 -6.61 -10.65 -21.95
CA GLU A 140 -5.62 -9.60 -22.26
C GLU A 140 -5.66 -8.54 -21.16
N VAL A 141 -4.49 -8.04 -20.78
CA VAL A 141 -4.33 -7.01 -19.75
C VAL A 141 -3.68 -5.79 -20.35
N PHE A 142 -4.27 -4.63 -20.12
CA PHE A 142 -3.75 -3.34 -20.56
C PHE A 142 -3.32 -2.55 -19.33
N LEU A 143 -2.02 -2.37 -19.15
CA LEU A 143 -1.43 -1.60 -18.06
C LEU A 143 -1.09 -0.19 -18.54
N PHE A 144 -1.74 0.81 -17.95
CA PHE A 144 -1.49 2.23 -18.20
C PHE A 144 -0.60 2.80 -17.11
N ASP A 145 0.58 3.25 -17.51
CA ASP A 145 1.61 3.77 -16.61
C ASP A 145 2.61 4.63 -17.40
N ASP A 146 2.61 5.92 -17.12
CA ASP A 146 3.37 6.97 -17.79
C ASP A 146 4.75 7.27 -17.16
N GLU A 147 5.06 6.75 -15.97
CA GLU A 147 6.32 7.07 -15.27
C GLU A 147 7.17 5.83 -14.97
N HIS A 148 6.56 4.66 -14.89
CA HIS A 148 7.20 3.36 -14.71
C HIS A 148 7.94 3.14 -13.37
N ASP A 149 8.24 4.19 -12.59
CA ASP A 149 8.94 4.19 -11.29
C ASP A 149 10.22 3.29 -11.27
N GLY A 150 10.83 3.02 -12.44
CA GLY A 150 11.98 2.12 -12.60
C GLY A 150 11.69 0.64 -12.31
N ILE A 151 10.44 0.19 -12.36
CA ILE A 151 10.02 -1.18 -12.01
C ILE A 151 10.27 -2.14 -13.18
N GLU A 152 11.19 -3.10 -13.09
CA GLU A 152 11.40 -4.02 -14.24
C GLU A 152 10.13 -4.77 -14.69
N PHE A 153 9.78 -4.65 -15.98
CA PHE A 153 8.64 -5.36 -16.55
C PHE A 153 8.95 -6.82 -16.84
N SER A 154 8.13 -7.70 -16.29
CA SER A 154 8.08 -9.09 -16.71
C SER A 154 7.35 -9.20 -18.05
N VAL A 155 8.06 -9.60 -19.10
CA VAL A 155 7.49 -9.82 -20.42
C VAL A 155 6.43 -10.92 -20.36
N ASN A 156 5.21 -10.60 -20.78
CA ASN A 156 4.11 -11.54 -20.94
C ASN A 156 3.32 -11.16 -22.20
N ASP A 157 3.11 -12.11 -23.11
CA ASP A 157 2.40 -11.90 -24.38
C ASP A 157 0.97 -11.35 -24.22
N ARG A 158 0.37 -11.52 -23.03
CA ARG A 158 -0.98 -11.04 -22.70
C ARG A 158 -1.00 -9.74 -21.89
N LEU A 159 0.17 -9.17 -21.61
CA LEU A 159 0.31 -7.93 -20.87
C LEU A 159 0.78 -6.84 -21.83
N HIS A 160 -0.15 -5.96 -22.19
CA HIS A 160 0.06 -4.81 -23.04
C HIS A 160 0.39 -3.60 -22.17
N PHE A 161 1.59 -3.08 -22.32
CA PHE A 161 2.02 -1.87 -21.63
C PHE A 161 1.69 -0.64 -22.47
N VAL A 162 1.10 0.38 -21.84
CA VAL A 162 0.71 1.65 -22.45
C VAL A 162 1.32 2.79 -21.64
N GLU A 163 2.29 3.49 -22.23
CA GLU A 163 3.04 4.58 -21.61
C GLU A 163 2.26 5.91 -21.64
N GLU A 164 1.06 5.92 -21.05
CA GLU A 164 0.14 7.06 -21.08
C GLU A 164 -0.59 7.27 -19.76
N PHE A 165 -0.81 8.55 -19.42
CA PHE A 165 -1.63 8.93 -18.28
C PHE A 165 -3.12 8.83 -18.64
N ALA A 166 -3.76 7.72 -18.28
CA ALA A 166 -5.16 7.45 -18.62
C ALA A 166 -6.15 7.99 -17.58
N CYS A 167 -6.74 9.15 -17.84
CA CYS A 167 -7.74 9.78 -16.97
C CYS A 167 -9.13 9.92 -17.64
N TYR A 168 -9.21 9.76 -18.95
CA TYR A 168 -10.44 9.83 -19.73
C TYR A 168 -10.79 8.48 -20.39
N LEU A 169 -12.08 8.29 -20.69
CA LEU A 169 -12.52 7.10 -21.45
C LEU A 169 -11.88 7.01 -22.83
N SER A 170 -11.61 8.16 -23.47
CA SER A 170 -10.94 8.22 -24.77
C SER A 170 -9.57 7.59 -24.76
N ASP A 171 -8.84 7.78 -23.65
CA ASP A 171 -7.48 7.28 -23.47
C ASP A 171 -7.51 5.75 -23.46
N LEU A 172 -8.49 5.17 -22.75
CA LEU A 172 -8.68 3.71 -22.74
C LEU A 172 -9.15 3.17 -24.10
N GLN A 173 -10.12 3.84 -24.73
CA GLN A 173 -10.72 3.43 -26.00
C GLN A 173 -9.73 3.43 -27.17
N ALA A 174 -8.65 4.22 -27.09
CA ALA A 174 -7.59 4.21 -28.09
C ALA A 174 -6.87 2.85 -28.17
N HIS A 175 -6.84 2.09 -27.08
CA HIS A 175 -6.05 0.86 -26.97
C HIS A 175 -6.88 -0.41 -26.76
N VAL A 176 -8.09 -0.30 -26.18
CA VAL A 176 -8.91 -1.46 -25.84
C VAL A 176 -10.39 -1.24 -26.14
N ASN A 177 -11.03 -2.27 -26.71
CA ASN A 177 -12.49 -2.32 -26.83
C ASN A 177 -13.12 -2.52 -25.44
N LEU A 178 -13.70 -1.44 -24.90
CA LEU A 178 -14.29 -1.46 -23.56
C LEU A 178 -15.49 -2.41 -23.40
N GLU A 179 -16.12 -2.86 -24.49
CA GLU A 179 -17.19 -3.88 -24.42
C GLU A 179 -16.65 -5.28 -24.07
N ASP A 180 -15.36 -5.55 -24.30
CA ASP A 180 -14.71 -6.82 -23.99
C ASP A 180 -14.03 -6.81 -22.60
N VAL A 181 -14.02 -5.64 -21.94
CA VAL A 181 -13.40 -5.44 -20.63
C VAL A 181 -14.39 -5.87 -19.55
N THR A 182 -13.91 -6.65 -18.59
CA THR A 182 -14.74 -7.08 -17.45
C THR A 182 -14.30 -6.48 -16.13
N GLN A 183 -13.04 -6.04 -16.04
CA GLN A 183 -12.49 -5.46 -14.81
C GLN A 183 -11.57 -4.28 -15.12
N VAL A 184 -11.69 -3.22 -14.32
CA VAL A 184 -10.78 -2.07 -14.32
C VAL A 184 -10.25 -1.85 -12.92
N PHE A 185 -8.92 -1.75 -12.78
CA PHE A 185 -8.23 -1.45 -11.54
C PHE A 185 -7.57 -0.07 -11.64
N ILE A 186 -8.03 0.88 -10.83
CA ILE A 186 -7.50 2.25 -10.76
C ILE A 186 -6.66 2.36 -9.50
N CYS A 187 -5.35 2.52 -9.68
CA CYS A 187 -4.34 2.44 -8.63
C CYS A 187 -3.48 3.71 -8.54
N TRP A 188 -4.06 4.86 -8.85
CA TRP A 188 -3.36 6.13 -8.75
C TRP A 188 -2.78 6.35 -7.35
N LYS A 189 -1.58 6.93 -7.32
CA LYS A 189 -0.70 6.94 -6.14
C LYS A 189 -0.78 8.28 -5.41
N ARG A 190 -1.03 9.37 -6.14
CA ARG A 190 -0.99 10.72 -5.59
C ARG A 190 -2.39 11.16 -5.17
N ASP A 191 -2.50 11.84 -4.04
CA ASP A 191 -3.79 12.40 -3.58
C ASP A 191 -4.38 13.38 -4.60
N SER A 192 -3.51 14.08 -5.34
CA SER A 192 -3.91 14.96 -6.45
C SER A 192 -4.59 14.25 -7.61
N GLU A 193 -4.54 12.91 -7.68
CA GLU A 193 -5.12 12.09 -8.76
C GLU A 193 -6.47 11.46 -8.37
N PHE A 194 -6.99 11.85 -7.20
CA PHE A 194 -8.25 11.34 -6.72
C PHE A 194 -9.43 11.80 -7.59
N ASP A 195 -9.41 13.05 -8.04
CA ASP A 195 -10.46 13.61 -8.89
C ASP A 195 -10.54 12.88 -10.24
N GLU A 196 -9.40 12.53 -10.82
CA GLU A 196 -9.27 11.73 -12.04
C GLU A 196 -9.77 10.29 -11.81
N SER A 197 -9.41 9.69 -10.66
CA SER A 197 -9.90 8.36 -10.27
C SER A 197 -11.43 8.35 -10.19
N LEU A 198 -12.01 9.36 -9.54
CA LEU A 198 -13.45 9.49 -9.36
C LEU A 198 -14.16 9.77 -10.68
N TYR A 199 -13.61 10.68 -11.48
CA TYR A 199 -14.10 10.99 -12.83
C TYR A 199 -14.16 9.73 -13.69
N LEU A 200 -13.05 9.01 -13.82
CA LEU A 200 -12.96 7.82 -14.67
C LEU A 200 -13.90 6.71 -14.17
N THR A 201 -13.94 6.49 -12.86
CA THR A 201 -14.89 5.57 -12.21
C THR A 201 -16.33 5.91 -12.58
N SER A 202 -16.72 7.19 -12.49
CA SER A 202 -18.07 7.63 -12.82
C SER A 202 -18.41 7.38 -14.30
N LYS A 203 -17.47 7.66 -15.22
CA LYS A 203 -17.69 7.51 -16.66
C LYS A 203 -17.77 6.05 -17.07
N LEU A 204 -16.89 5.20 -16.54
CA LEU A 204 -16.94 3.75 -16.74
C LEU A 204 -18.27 3.20 -16.23
N ARG A 205 -18.70 3.58 -15.02
CA ARG A 205 -19.95 3.09 -14.44
C ARG A 205 -21.18 3.49 -15.27
N LEU A 206 -21.21 4.73 -15.76
CA LEU A 206 -22.33 5.27 -16.52
C LEU A 206 -22.46 4.62 -17.90
N ARG A 207 -21.33 4.40 -18.59
CA ARG A 207 -21.31 3.96 -19.99
C ARG A 207 -21.15 2.44 -20.15
N TYR A 208 -20.45 1.80 -19.21
CA TYR A 208 -20.13 0.38 -19.21
C TYR A 208 -20.49 -0.26 -17.87
N PRO A 209 -21.79 -0.35 -17.51
CA PRO A 209 -22.22 -0.79 -16.18
C PRO A 209 -21.92 -2.27 -15.88
N HIS A 210 -21.48 -3.04 -16.88
CA HIS A 210 -21.05 -4.43 -16.75
C HIS A 210 -19.60 -4.57 -16.25
N ILE A 211 -18.77 -3.53 -16.39
CA ILE A 211 -17.39 -3.52 -15.91
C ILE A 211 -17.39 -3.46 -14.38
N GLU A 212 -16.66 -4.39 -13.75
CA GLU A 212 -16.35 -4.27 -12.33
C GLU A 212 -15.18 -3.31 -12.13
N ILE A 213 -15.41 -2.25 -11.36
CA ILE A 213 -14.40 -1.22 -11.12
C ILE A 213 -13.84 -1.39 -9.71
N PHE A 214 -12.52 -1.41 -9.62
CA PHE A 214 -11.77 -1.49 -8.37
C PHE A 214 -10.90 -0.25 -8.25
N VAL A 215 -11.03 0.47 -7.14
CA VAL A 215 -10.28 1.73 -6.93
C VAL A 215 -9.46 1.59 -5.67
N ARG A 216 -8.17 1.89 -5.78
CA ARG A 216 -7.30 2.02 -4.62
C ARG A 216 -7.62 3.32 -3.91
N ILE A 217 -7.83 3.23 -2.60
CA ILE A 217 -8.12 4.40 -1.76
C ILE A 217 -7.24 4.34 -0.52
N PHE A 218 -6.55 5.43 -0.21
CA PHE A 218 -5.72 5.57 0.98
C PHE A 218 -6.48 6.23 2.13
N ASP A 219 -7.29 7.24 1.80
CA ASP A 219 -8.13 8.00 2.74
C ASP A 219 -9.56 7.45 2.81
N GLU A 220 -9.99 7.06 4.01
CA GLU A 220 -11.31 6.48 4.22
C GLU A 220 -12.46 7.48 4.01
N GLU A 221 -12.20 8.77 4.14
CA GLU A 221 -13.21 9.82 3.90
C GLU A 221 -13.73 9.79 2.45
N LEU A 222 -12.92 9.25 1.54
CA LEU A 222 -13.20 9.18 0.12
C LEU A 222 -13.96 7.91 -0.30
N LEU A 223 -14.11 6.93 0.60
CA LEU A 223 -14.75 5.64 0.32
C LEU A 223 -16.18 5.82 -0.19
N GLY A 224 -16.98 6.63 0.50
CA GLY A 224 -18.38 6.84 0.14
C GLY A 224 -18.57 7.42 -1.26
N LEU A 225 -17.63 8.26 -1.72
CA LEU A 225 -17.68 8.86 -3.05
C LEU A 225 -17.50 7.81 -4.16
N VAL A 226 -16.56 6.89 -3.96
CA VAL A 226 -16.30 5.79 -4.91
C VAL A 226 -17.44 4.75 -4.89
N GLU A 227 -17.94 4.42 -3.69
CA GLU A 227 -19.02 3.45 -3.51
C GLU A 227 -20.35 3.92 -4.15
N ASN A 228 -20.59 5.23 -4.22
CA ASN A 228 -21.74 5.80 -4.96
C ASN A 228 -21.75 5.40 -6.44
N TYR A 229 -20.59 5.11 -7.02
CA TYR A 229 -20.46 4.60 -8.39
C TYR A 229 -20.38 3.07 -8.45
N LYS A 230 -20.72 2.36 -7.37
CA LYS A 230 -20.67 0.89 -7.24
C LYS A 230 -19.29 0.28 -7.52
N ALA A 231 -18.22 1.06 -7.36
CA ALA A 231 -16.87 0.56 -7.38
C ALA A 231 -16.53 -0.12 -6.04
N LYS A 232 -15.61 -1.09 -6.09
CA LYS A 232 -15.04 -1.75 -4.91
C LYS A 232 -13.73 -1.07 -4.55
N THR A 233 -13.50 -0.84 -3.27
CA THR A 233 -12.26 -0.19 -2.80
C THR A 233 -11.28 -1.21 -2.26
N PHE A 234 -9.98 -0.91 -2.34
CA PHE A 234 -8.94 -1.77 -1.79
C PHE A 234 -7.70 -0.99 -1.33
N SER A 235 -6.85 -1.68 -0.56
CA SER A 235 -5.59 -1.16 -0.02
C SER A 235 -5.76 0.10 0.85
N THR A 236 -6.82 0.15 1.67
CA THR A 236 -7.02 1.23 2.65
C THR A 236 -6.06 1.11 3.84
N SER A 237 -5.67 2.27 4.39
CA SER A 237 -4.80 2.36 5.57
C SER A 237 -5.38 1.61 6.77
N SER A 238 -6.69 1.68 6.99
CA SER A 238 -7.40 0.95 8.05
C SER A 238 -7.36 -0.57 7.87
N ASN A 239 -7.53 -1.07 6.64
CA ASN A 239 -7.43 -2.51 6.40
C ASN A 239 -6.00 -3.01 6.63
N ALA A 240 -4.99 -2.25 6.18
CA ALA A 240 -3.60 -2.55 6.47
C ALA A 240 -3.33 -2.58 7.98
N PHE A 241 -3.83 -1.59 8.72
CA PHE A 241 -3.73 -1.54 10.18
C PHE A 241 -4.39 -2.76 10.82
N LYS A 242 -5.64 -3.09 10.48
CA LYS A 242 -6.36 -4.28 10.99
C LYS A 242 -5.61 -5.59 10.71
N MET A 243 -4.94 -5.69 9.56
CA MET A 243 -4.13 -6.86 9.23
C MET A 243 -2.85 -6.92 10.07
N LEU A 244 -2.22 -5.79 10.35
CA LEU A 244 -1.09 -5.69 11.29
C LEU A 244 -1.51 -6.06 12.72
N GLN A 245 -2.68 -5.61 13.17
CA GLN A 245 -3.23 -5.96 14.50
C GLN A 245 -3.41 -7.48 14.70
N LYS A 246 -3.59 -8.25 13.61
CA LYS A 246 -3.65 -9.72 13.66
C LYS A 246 -2.29 -10.40 13.78
N GLN A 247 -1.20 -9.67 13.54
CA GLN A 247 0.18 -10.19 13.62
C GLN A 247 0.87 -9.89 14.94
N VAL A 248 0.29 -8.99 15.75
CA VAL A 248 0.82 -8.66 17.07
C VAL A 248 0.22 -9.57 18.15
N PRO A 249 0.95 -9.83 19.25
CA PRO A 249 0.40 -10.55 20.38
C PRO A 249 -0.70 -9.73 21.08
N SER A 250 -1.56 -10.40 21.86
CA SER A 250 -2.68 -9.78 22.58
C SER A 250 -2.28 -8.67 23.54
N TYR A 251 -1.04 -8.65 24.00
CA TYR A 251 -0.51 -7.61 24.88
C TYR A 251 0.05 -6.40 24.13
N SER A 252 0.12 -6.40 22.80
CA SER A 252 0.63 -5.25 22.02
C SER A 252 -0.23 -4.01 22.21
N ALA A 253 0.38 -2.83 22.12
CA ALA A 253 -0.29 -1.54 22.18
C ALA A 253 -1.33 -1.36 21.05
N ILE A 254 -1.15 -2.05 19.93
CA ILE A 254 -2.09 -2.01 18.80
C ILE A 254 -2.99 -3.25 18.74
N ALA A 255 -2.92 -4.17 19.70
CA ALA A 255 -3.83 -5.32 19.70
C ALA A 255 -5.30 -4.86 19.72
N PRO A 256 -6.23 -5.55 19.04
CA PRO A 256 -7.64 -5.21 19.11
C PRO A 256 -8.10 -5.29 20.58
N LYS A 257 -8.59 -4.17 21.12
CA LYS A 257 -9.28 -4.19 22.40
C LYS A 257 -10.66 -4.76 22.13
N PHE A 258 -10.91 -6.00 22.54
CA PHE A 258 -12.27 -6.46 22.67
C PHE A 258 -12.87 -5.65 23.82
N ASP A 259 -13.92 -4.87 23.54
CA ASP A 259 -14.66 -4.18 24.60
C ASP A 259 -15.11 -5.22 25.64
N GLU A 260 -14.66 -5.05 26.88
CA GLU A 260 -15.19 -5.77 28.05
C GLU A 260 -16.58 -5.24 28.44
#